data_AF-A0A6I9TPM8-F1
#
_entry.id   AF-A0A6I9TPM8-F1
#
_cell.length_a   1.000
_cell.length_b   1.000
_cell.length_c   1.000
_cell.angle_alpha   90.00
_cell.angle_beta   90.00
_cell.angle_gamma   90.00
#
_symmetry.space_group_name_H-M   'P 1'
#
loop_
_entity.id
_entity.type
_entity.pdbx_description
1 polymer ?
#
loop_
_entity_poly.entity_id
_entity_poly.type
_entity_poly.pdbx_seq_one_letter_code
_entity_poly.pdbx_strand_id
1 'polypeptide(L)'
;MGPSQSLILSLSLALPVFSILASASASASTNLVFKGCADQNLDNFNGFYKQTLQNLLDTLSSKSSAAKFYNATSGDGSSAIDGLFQCRGDLSNDDCNNCVERAQALAQKLCGQAVAARVQLNACYLRYEISGFRQTNPTEFLYKVCGSTRASGAGFGDRLDTALEEIVKGLGSGNSAGFYAGGFQSVYVLGQCEGDLDGGECVNCVKNAIDSAKSECSSSISAQIYLQQCYISYTYYPNGVPNNQKSLSSSGTGRNTQKTVAIVLGGLVGAGLVMACLLFARSAFKKKTHTYKYGG
;
A
#
# COMPACT_ATOMS: atom_id res chain seq x y z
N MET A 1 -34.90 -20.00 -61.49
CA MET A 1 -35.16 -19.80 -60.05
C MET A 1 -33.89 -20.18 -59.29
N GLY A 2 -33.35 -19.26 -58.47
CA GLY A 2 -32.28 -19.54 -57.51
C GLY A 2 -30.86 -19.17 -57.97
N PRO A 3 -30.23 -18.10 -57.43
CA PRO A 3 -28.95 -17.56 -57.88
C PRO A 3 -27.77 -17.80 -56.90
N SER A 4 -26.56 -17.52 -57.42
CA SER A 4 -25.41 -16.89 -56.74
C SER A 4 -24.69 -17.62 -55.59
N GLN A 5 -23.46 -18.08 -55.86
CA GLN A 5 -22.41 -18.21 -54.85
C GLN A 5 -21.31 -17.20 -55.17
N SER A 6 -21.32 -16.08 -54.46
CA SER A 6 -20.22 -15.10 -54.46
C SER A 6 -19.26 -15.46 -53.33
N LEU A 7 -17.98 -15.67 -53.68
CA LEU A 7 -16.86 -15.65 -52.75
C LEU A 7 -16.79 -14.27 -52.08
N ILE A 8 -16.83 -14.22 -50.75
CA ILE A 8 -16.37 -13.06 -49.98
C ILE A 8 -15.35 -13.54 -48.95
N LEU A 9 -14.12 -13.10 -49.17
CA LEU A 9 -12.95 -13.26 -48.32
C LEU A 9 -13.13 -12.35 -47.09
N SER A 10 -13.51 -12.89 -45.93
CA SER A 10 -13.61 -12.11 -44.70
C SER A 10 -12.29 -12.17 -43.92
N LEU A 11 -11.47 -11.15 -44.10
CA LEU A 11 -10.27 -10.85 -43.30
C LEU A 11 -10.72 -10.31 -41.93
N SER A 12 -10.72 -11.15 -40.90
CA SER A 12 -11.07 -10.74 -39.53
C SER A 12 -9.91 -9.99 -38.88
N LEU A 13 -10.06 -8.66 -38.79
CA LEU A 13 -9.23 -7.77 -37.98
C LEU A 13 -9.51 -8.05 -36.49
N ALA A 14 -8.68 -8.87 -35.85
CA ALA A 14 -8.71 -9.01 -34.40
C ALA A 14 -8.02 -7.80 -33.76
N LEU A 15 -8.78 -6.75 -33.44
CA LEU A 15 -8.35 -5.72 -32.50
C LEU A 15 -8.18 -6.37 -31.13
N PRO A 16 -7.01 -6.24 -30.47
CA PRO A 16 -6.90 -6.70 -29.10
C PRO A 16 -7.68 -5.72 -28.22
N VAL A 17 -8.88 -6.13 -27.83
CA VAL A 17 -9.55 -5.60 -26.62
C VAL A 17 -8.77 -6.15 -25.43
N PHE A 18 -7.53 -5.68 -25.25
CA PHE A 18 -6.79 -5.93 -24.03
C PHE A 18 -7.25 -4.89 -23.01
N SER A 19 -8.36 -5.25 -22.38
CA SER A 19 -8.84 -4.84 -21.07
C SER A 19 -8.00 -3.78 -20.36
N ILE A 20 -8.47 -2.54 -20.46
CA ILE A 20 -8.18 -1.46 -19.52
C ILE A 20 -8.86 -1.84 -18.19
N LEU A 21 -8.19 -2.64 -17.36
CA LEU A 21 -8.57 -2.87 -15.95
C LEU A 21 -7.37 -2.62 -15.04
N ALA A 22 -6.80 -1.42 -15.13
CA ALA A 22 -5.78 -0.96 -14.19
C ALA A 22 -5.92 0.55 -13.96
N SER A 23 -7.03 1.01 -13.40
CA SER A 23 -7.17 2.44 -13.03
C SER A 23 -8.08 2.74 -11.83
N ALA A 24 -8.76 1.76 -11.23
CA ALA A 24 -9.69 2.04 -10.13
C ALA A 24 -9.05 2.01 -8.72
N SER A 25 -7.87 1.40 -8.56
CA SER A 25 -7.21 1.26 -7.25
C SER A 25 -6.18 2.36 -6.94
N ALA A 26 -5.61 3.01 -7.96
CA ALA A 26 -4.61 4.07 -7.78
C ALA A 26 -5.20 5.39 -7.24
N SER A 27 -6.50 5.64 -7.42
CA SER A 27 -7.11 6.91 -7.02
C SER A 27 -7.40 7.00 -5.51
N ALA A 28 -7.67 5.88 -4.84
CA ALA A 28 -8.05 5.87 -3.44
C ALA A 28 -6.86 6.05 -2.48
N SER A 29 -5.66 5.61 -2.86
CA SER A 29 -4.43 5.72 -2.06
C SER A 29 -3.90 7.15 -1.96
N THR A 30 -4.20 7.98 -2.97
CA THR A 30 -3.70 9.36 -3.07
C THR A 30 -4.71 10.43 -2.62
N ASN A 31 -5.83 10.02 -2.02
CA ASN A 31 -6.83 10.96 -1.51
C ASN A 31 -6.27 11.74 -0.32
N LEU A 32 -6.57 13.04 -0.28
CA LEU A 32 -6.21 13.92 0.83
C LEU A 32 -7.02 13.54 2.08
N VAL A 33 -6.32 13.31 3.18
CA VAL A 33 -6.92 13.14 4.52
C VAL A 33 -6.97 14.50 5.22
N PHE A 34 -5.82 15.12 5.43
CA PHE A 34 -5.72 16.46 6.02
C PHE A 34 -4.45 17.18 5.55
N LYS A 35 -4.43 18.49 5.77
CA LYS A 35 -3.24 19.33 5.60
C LYS A 35 -3.03 20.20 6.84
N GLY A 36 -1.78 20.58 7.08
CA GLY A 36 -1.40 21.69 7.96
C GLY A 36 -0.42 22.59 7.22
N CYS A 37 -0.58 23.89 7.34
CA CYS A 37 0.35 24.87 6.78
C CYS A 37 0.64 25.90 7.87
N ALA A 38 1.89 26.35 7.97
CA ALA A 38 2.24 27.49 8.81
C ALA A 38 1.67 28.79 8.22
N ASP A 39 1.35 29.75 9.10
CA ASP A 39 0.90 31.08 8.69
C ASP A 39 2.05 31.94 8.14
N GLN A 40 3.30 31.66 8.57
CA GLN A 40 4.46 32.36 8.05
C GLN A 40 4.82 31.84 6.65
N ASN A 41 5.24 32.77 5.78
CA ASN A 41 5.60 32.49 4.40
C ASN A 41 7.13 32.64 4.18
N LEU A 42 7.68 31.78 3.33
CA LEU A 42 9.06 31.79 2.86
C LEU A 42 9.44 33.09 2.14
N ASP A 43 8.49 33.84 1.59
CA ASP A 43 8.75 35.14 0.94
C ASP A 43 9.33 36.20 1.87
N ASN A 44 9.11 36.06 3.19
CA ASN A 44 9.75 36.92 4.20
C ASN A 44 11.24 36.60 4.40
N PHE A 45 11.72 35.53 3.78
CA PHE A 45 13.09 35.09 3.84
C PHE A 45 13.77 35.27 2.48
N ASN A 46 15.11 35.34 2.46
CA ASN A 46 15.88 35.62 1.24
C ASN A 46 15.48 34.71 0.07
N GLY A 47 15.68 35.16 -1.17
CA GLY A 47 15.22 34.47 -2.40
C GLY A 47 15.74 33.03 -2.64
N PHE A 48 16.58 32.48 -1.76
CA PHE A 48 17.13 31.12 -1.84
C PHE A 48 16.18 30.03 -1.32
N TYR A 49 15.23 30.34 -0.44
CA TYR A 49 14.39 29.32 0.22
C TYR A 49 13.52 28.53 -0.75
N LYS A 50 12.99 29.18 -1.79
CA LYS A 50 12.18 28.51 -2.81
C LYS A 50 12.99 27.44 -3.53
N GLN A 51 14.26 27.74 -3.86
CA GLN A 51 15.15 26.78 -4.50
C GLN A 51 15.55 25.67 -3.53
N THR A 52 15.85 26.00 -2.27
CA THR A 52 16.16 25.02 -1.23
C THR A 52 15.01 24.05 -1.01
N LEU A 53 13.77 24.55 -0.90
CA LEU A 53 12.58 23.74 -0.75
C LEU A 53 12.38 22.83 -1.97
N GLN A 54 12.55 23.35 -3.19
CA GLN A 54 12.43 22.53 -4.39
C GLN A 54 13.48 21.41 -4.40
N ASN A 55 14.74 21.71 -4.08
CA ASN A 55 15.80 20.71 -4.00
C ASN A 55 15.50 19.63 -2.94
N LEU A 56 14.97 20.02 -1.79
CA LEU A 56 14.52 19.08 -0.75
C LEU A 56 13.43 18.16 -1.28
N LEU A 57 12.38 18.73 -1.86
CA LEU A 57 11.23 17.97 -2.37
C LEU A 57 11.63 17.00 -3.49
N ASP A 58 12.52 17.42 -4.39
CA ASP A 58 13.06 16.56 -5.45
C ASP A 58 13.89 15.40 -4.87
N THR A 59 14.67 15.68 -3.81
CA THR A 59 15.42 14.64 -3.08
C THR A 59 14.48 13.62 -2.43
N LEU A 60 13.43 14.10 -1.75
CA LEU A 60 12.44 13.24 -1.10
C LEU A 60 11.70 12.38 -2.13
N SER A 61 11.26 12.97 -3.26
CA SER A 61 10.64 12.22 -4.35
C SER A 61 11.58 11.15 -4.92
N SER A 62 12.83 11.50 -5.23
CA SER A 62 13.83 10.54 -5.73
C SER A 62 14.03 9.34 -4.79
N LYS A 63 14.04 9.58 -3.48
CA LYS A 63 14.27 8.53 -2.46
C LYS A 63 13.06 7.63 -2.24
N SER A 64 11.84 8.12 -2.50
CA SER A 64 10.61 7.33 -2.37
C SER A 64 10.51 6.15 -3.34
N SER A 65 11.27 6.16 -4.44
CA SER A 65 11.39 5.02 -5.36
C SER A 65 12.21 3.86 -4.81
N ALA A 66 12.89 4.04 -3.67
CA ALA A 66 13.75 3.03 -3.06
C ALA A 66 13.41 2.73 -1.59
N ALA A 67 12.78 3.67 -0.88
CA ALA A 67 12.50 3.57 0.55
C ALA A 67 11.06 3.98 0.89
N LYS A 68 10.55 3.50 2.03
CA LYS A 68 9.23 3.92 2.58
C LYS A 68 9.30 5.12 3.50
N PHE A 69 10.50 5.46 3.95
CA PHE A 69 10.77 6.59 4.81
C PHE A 69 12.12 7.18 4.40
N TYR A 70 12.20 8.48 4.37
CA TYR A 70 13.45 9.21 4.28
C TYR A 70 13.24 10.61 4.84
N ASN A 71 14.22 11.07 5.61
CA ASN A 71 14.32 12.45 6.04
C ASN A 71 15.61 13.07 5.47
N ALA A 72 15.57 14.38 5.25
CA ALA A 72 16.70 15.13 4.75
C ALA A 72 16.60 16.59 5.18
N THR A 73 17.75 17.24 5.22
CA THR A 73 17.87 18.68 5.34
C THR A 73 18.46 19.22 4.04
N SER A 74 17.93 20.32 3.53
CA SER A 74 18.50 21.05 2.40
C SER A 74 18.82 22.48 2.80
N GLY A 75 19.87 23.05 2.22
CA GLY A 75 20.36 24.39 2.56
C GLY A 75 21.24 24.43 3.81
N ASP A 76 21.63 25.64 4.21
CA ASP A 76 22.49 25.90 5.35
C ASP A 76 22.05 27.13 6.15
N GLY A 77 22.53 27.20 7.41
CA GLY A 77 22.31 28.32 8.30
C GLY A 77 20.83 28.68 8.46
N SER A 78 20.48 29.93 8.19
CA SER A 78 19.09 30.38 8.27
C SER A 78 18.21 29.76 7.20
N SER A 79 18.75 29.36 6.04
CA SER A 79 18.00 28.83 4.91
C SER A 79 17.73 27.32 4.95
N ALA A 80 18.16 26.64 6.03
CA ALA A 80 18.00 25.21 6.18
C ALA A 80 16.50 24.83 6.32
N ILE A 81 16.11 23.81 5.56
CA ILE A 81 14.76 23.24 5.57
C ILE A 81 14.89 21.74 5.81
N ASP A 82 14.22 21.28 6.87
CA ASP A 82 14.07 19.88 7.21
C ASP A 82 12.81 19.33 6.55
N GLY A 83 12.85 18.10 6.08
CA GLY A 83 11.67 17.44 5.57
C GLY A 83 11.80 15.95 5.49
N LEU A 84 10.65 15.30 5.37
CA LEU A 84 10.55 13.86 5.29
C LEU A 84 9.31 13.44 4.52
N PHE A 85 9.35 12.20 4.04
CA PHE A 85 8.15 11.47 3.66
C PHE A 85 8.05 10.18 4.44
N GLN A 86 6.82 9.70 4.60
CA GLN A 86 6.53 8.37 5.13
C GLN A 86 5.38 7.78 4.31
N CYS A 87 5.68 6.71 3.58
CA CYS A 87 4.72 5.86 2.89
C CYS A 87 4.23 4.75 3.80
N ARG A 88 3.04 4.23 3.51
CA ARG A 88 2.49 3.03 4.16
C ARG A 88 3.38 1.81 3.88
N GLY A 89 3.62 1.00 4.91
CA GLY A 89 4.64 -0.05 4.87
C GLY A 89 4.36 -1.21 3.90
N ASP A 90 3.10 -1.36 3.48
CA ASP A 90 2.61 -2.39 2.55
C ASP A 90 2.65 -1.98 1.06
N LEU A 91 3.08 -0.76 0.74
CA LEU A 91 3.09 -0.27 -0.65
C LEU A 91 4.27 -0.84 -1.46
N SER A 92 4.10 -0.92 -2.77
CA SER A 92 5.25 -1.00 -3.69
C SER A 92 6.04 0.30 -3.68
N ASN A 93 7.30 0.29 -4.14
CA ASN A 93 8.08 1.53 -4.23
C ASN A 93 7.48 2.50 -5.27
N ASP A 94 6.92 1.97 -6.35
CA ASP A 94 6.24 2.79 -7.36
C ASP A 94 4.99 3.47 -6.78
N ASP A 95 4.16 2.75 -6.02
CA ASP A 95 2.99 3.35 -5.35
C ASP A 95 3.39 4.38 -4.29
N CYS A 96 4.50 4.14 -3.58
CA CYS A 96 5.06 5.09 -2.64
C CYS A 96 5.50 6.37 -3.34
N ASN A 97 6.27 6.24 -4.43
CA ASN A 97 6.73 7.38 -5.21
C ASN A 97 5.58 8.20 -5.80
N ASN A 98 4.60 7.55 -6.42
CA ASN A 98 3.39 8.21 -6.91
C ASN A 98 2.65 8.97 -5.80
N CYS A 99 2.58 8.40 -4.59
CA CYS A 99 1.95 9.07 -3.45
C CYS A 99 2.74 10.30 -2.99
N VAL A 100 4.07 10.20 -2.92
CA VAL A 100 4.95 11.30 -2.49
C VAL A 100 4.92 12.46 -3.50
N GLU A 101 5.01 12.17 -4.80
CA GLU A 101 4.87 13.19 -5.85
C GLU A 101 3.51 13.90 -5.77
N ARG A 102 2.45 13.14 -5.51
CA ARG A 102 1.11 13.71 -5.32
C ARG A 102 1.03 14.59 -4.07
N ALA A 103 1.64 14.17 -2.96
CA ALA A 103 1.70 14.95 -1.73
C ALA A 103 2.48 16.26 -1.93
N GLN A 104 3.60 16.22 -2.66
CA GLN A 104 4.38 17.39 -3.07
C GLN A 104 3.54 18.38 -3.87
N ALA A 105 2.85 17.92 -4.92
CA ALA A 105 1.99 18.77 -5.73
C ALA A 105 0.85 19.39 -4.91
N LEU A 106 0.30 18.66 -3.95
CA LEU A 106 -0.73 19.17 -3.04
C LEU A 106 -0.17 20.15 -2.02
N ALA A 107 1.05 19.95 -1.51
CA ALA A 107 1.69 20.89 -0.60
C ALA A 107 1.86 22.26 -1.28
N GLN A 108 2.40 22.28 -2.50
CA GLN A 108 2.53 23.50 -3.30
C GLN A 108 1.16 24.14 -3.58
N LYS A 109 0.15 23.35 -3.95
CA LYS A 109 -1.19 23.86 -4.27
C LYS A 109 -1.96 24.39 -3.06
N LEU A 110 -1.83 23.76 -1.89
CA LEU A 110 -2.70 23.99 -0.72
C LEU A 110 -2.03 24.77 0.41
N CYS A 111 -0.70 24.82 0.44
CA CYS A 111 0.10 25.57 1.41
C CYS A 111 0.94 26.68 0.77
N GLY A 112 0.97 26.79 -0.55
CA GLY A 112 1.72 27.84 -1.26
C GLY A 112 3.20 27.81 -0.87
N GLN A 113 3.66 28.91 -0.28
CA GLN A 113 5.04 29.09 0.17
C GLN A 113 5.16 29.12 1.71
N ALA A 114 4.26 28.45 2.43
CA ALA A 114 4.35 28.36 3.90
C ALA A 114 5.72 27.81 4.34
N VAL A 115 6.26 28.34 5.44
CA VAL A 115 7.56 27.92 6.01
C VAL A 115 7.55 26.50 6.56
N ALA A 116 6.38 25.97 6.85
CA ALA A 116 6.17 24.59 7.21
C ALA A 116 4.85 24.09 6.62
N ALA A 117 4.83 22.84 6.18
CA ALA A 117 3.62 22.19 5.71
C ALA A 117 3.65 20.68 6.02
N ARG A 118 2.47 20.12 6.23
CA ARG A 118 2.20 18.69 6.26
C ARG A 118 1.03 18.39 5.34
N VAL A 119 1.19 17.40 4.48
CA VAL A 119 0.11 16.87 3.64
C VAL A 119 0.00 15.38 3.89
N GLN A 120 -1.12 14.96 4.47
CA GLN A 120 -1.45 13.56 4.73
C GLN A 120 -2.39 13.03 3.66
N LEU A 121 -1.96 12.02 2.93
CA LEU A 121 -2.79 11.21 2.04
C LEU A 121 -3.09 9.85 2.70
N ASN A 122 -4.01 9.09 2.11
CA ASN A 122 -4.37 7.76 2.61
C ASN A 122 -3.17 6.79 2.67
N ALA A 123 -2.19 6.95 1.78
CA ALA A 123 -1.08 6.00 1.60
C ALA A 123 0.30 6.57 1.97
N CYS A 124 0.43 7.88 2.19
CA CYS A 124 1.68 8.50 2.61
C CYS A 124 1.42 9.88 3.21
N TYR A 125 2.45 10.47 3.83
CA TYR A 125 2.49 11.91 4.05
C TYR A 125 3.86 12.49 3.72
N LEU A 126 3.85 13.79 3.48
CA LEU A 126 5.01 14.64 3.28
C LEU A 126 4.94 15.75 4.33
N ARG A 127 6.07 16.03 4.98
CA ARG A 127 6.24 17.17 5.88
C ARG A 127 7.54 17.89 5.56
N TYR A 128 7.51 19.21 5.58
CA TYR A 128 8.70 20.05 5.57
C TYR A 128 8.52 21.24 6.51
N GLU A 129 9.62 21.75 7.03
CA GLU A 129 9.66 22.95 7.88
C GLU A 129 11.04 23.58 7.84
N ILE A 130 11.11 24.91 8.00
CA ILE A 130 12.40 25.57 8.27
C ILE A 130 13.02 24.98 9.54
N SER A 131 14.34 24.80 9.55
CA SER A 131 15.02 24.20 10.69
C SER A 131 14.79 25.02 11.96
N GLY A 132 14.37 24.33 13.03
CA GLY A 132 14.03 24.97 14.31
C GLY A 132 12.65 25.63 14.38
N PHE A 133 11.75 25.35 13.43
CA PHE A 133 10.41 25.94 13.40
C PHE A 133 9.61 25.72 14.70
N ARG A 134 9.40 24.46 15.10
CA ARG A 134 8.64 24.13 16.31
C ARG A 134 9.06 22.78 16.88
N GLN A 135 9.22 22.72 18.20
CA GLN A 135 9.32 21.45 18.91
C GLN A 135 7.92 20.84 19.07
N THR A 136 7.76 19.60 18.63
CA THR A 136 6.50 18.85 18.71
C THR A 136 6.69 17.57 19.50
N ASN A 137 5.68 17.16 20.25
CA ASN A 137 5.69 15.87 20.93
C ASN A 137 5.28 14.77 19.94
N PRO A 138 5.96 13.60 19.89
CA PRO A 138 5.57 12.48 19.02
C PRO A 138 4.09 12.10 19.09
N THR A 139 3.47 12.29 20.26
CA THR A 139 2.07 11.92 20.54
C THR A 139 1.08 13.08 20.43
N GLU A 140 1.51 14.26 19.95
CA GLU A 140 0.61 15.40 19.74
C GLU A 140 -0.51 15.01 18.75
N PHE A 141 -1.76 15.21 19.15
CA PHE A 141 -2.92 14.86 18.35
C PHE A 141 -3.07 15.82 17.17
N LEU A 142 -3.19 15.29 15.94
CA LEU A 142 -3.30 16.09 14.73
C LEU A 142 -4.68 16.05 14.10
N TYR A 143 -5.23 14.85 13.88
CA TYR A 143 -6.44 14.68 13.10
C TYR A 143 -7.14 13.36 13.38
N LYS A 144 -8.45 13.33 13.14
CA LYS A 144 -9.26 12.10 13.19
C LYS A 144 -10.24 12.01 12.04
N VAL A 145 -10.50 10.77 11.64
CA VAL A 145 -11.65 10.40 10.81
C VAL A 145 -12.42 9.33 11.55
N CYS A 146 -13.65 9.61 11.98
CA CYS A 146 -14.54 8.63 12.58
C CYS A 146 -15.57 8.16 11.56
N GLY A 147 -15.83 6.86 11.52
CA GLY A 147 -16.85 6.26 10.66
C GLY A 147 -18.25 6.32 11.24
N SER A 148 -19.20 5.64 10.60
CA SER A 148 -20.57 5.56 11.07
C SER A 148 -20.70 4.79 12.38
N THR A 149 -21.66 5.19 13.20
CA THR A 149 -22.06 4.50 14.42
C THR A 149 -23.15 3.48 14.09
N ARG A 150 -22.77 2.27 13.65
CA ARG A 150 -23.74 1.17 13.53
C ARG A 150 -23.87 0.47 14.88
N ALA A 151 -25.00 -0.21 15.11
CA ALA A 151 -25.11 -1.23 16.14
C ALA A 151 -24.14 -2.36 15.80
N SER A 152 -22.88 -2.17 16.17
CA SER A 152 -21.85 -3.18 16.10
C SER A 152 -22.33 -4.32 17.00
N GLY A 153 -22.57 -5.49 16.41
CA GLY A 153 -23.17 -6.62 17.12
C GLY A 153 -22.45 -6.93 18.45
N ALA A 154 -23.10 -7.72 19.31
CA ALA A 154 -22.54 -8.09 20.61
C ALA A 154 -21.05 -8.52 20.52
N GLY A 155 -20.21 -7.96 21.38
CA GLY A 155 -18.78 -8.24 21.44
C GLY A 155 -17.90 -7.46 20.44
N PHE A 156 -18.40 -6.41 19.79
CA PHE A 156 -17.54 -5.55 18.97
C PHE A 156 -16.42 -4.88 19.76
N GLY A 157 -16.72 -4.34 20.95
CA GLY A 157 -15.73 -3.70 21.82
C GLY A 157 -14.56 -4.64 22.12
N ASP A 158 -14.84 -5.85 22.58
CA ASP A 158 -13.82 -6.86 22.89
C ASP A 158 -12.96 -7.23 21.67
N ARG A 159 -13.59 -7.37 20.49
CA ARG A 159 -12.88 -7.65 19.23
C ARG A 159 -12.00 -6.48 18.81
N LEU A 160 -12.48 -5.25 18.98
CA LEU A 160 -11.72 -4.04 18.67
C LEU A 160 -10.52 -3.92 19.61
N ASP A 161 -10.73 -4.08 20.90
CA ASP A 161 -9.64 -4.03 21.90
C ASP A 161 -8.57 -5.08 21.61
N THR A 162 -8.99 -6.31 21.30
CA THR A 162 -8.05 -7.37 20.92
C THR A 162 -7.31 -7.02 19.63
N ALA A 163 -8.01 -6.53 18.60
CA ALA A 163 -7.39 -6.15 17.33
C ALA A 163 -6.36 -5.02 17.51
N LEU A 164 -6.68 -3.99 18.33
CA LEU A 164 -5.77 -2.88 18.60
C LEU A 164 -4.54 -3.32 19.41
N GLU A 165 -4.69 -4.30 20.31
CA GLU A 165 -3.56 -4.88 21.05
C GLU A 165 -2.58 -5.60 20.11
N GLU A 166 -3.08 -6.24 19.04
CA GLU A 166 -2.22 -6.89 18.04
C GLU A 166 -1.31 -5.89 17.31
N ILE A 167 -1.72 -4.62 17.17
CA ILE A 167 -0.84 -3.55 16.66
C ILE A 167 0.36 -3.37 17.60
N VAL A 168 0.10 -3.25 18.90
CA VAL A 168 1.14 -3.02 19.92
C VAL A 168 2.12 -4.18 19.98
N LYS A 169 1.61 -5.43 19.98
CA LYS A 169 2.43 -6.64 19.95
C LYS A 169 3.26 -6.72 18.67
N GLY A 170 2.63 -6.43 17.53
CA GLY A 170 3.27 -6.39 16.24
C GLY A 170 4.45 -5.44 16.24
N LEU A 171 4.23 -4.17 16.58
CA LEU A 171 5.28 -3.14 16.55
C LEU A 171 6.37 -3.33 17.61
N GLY A 172 6.05 -3.96 18.74
CA GLY A 172 7.03 -4.31 19.77
C GLY A 172 7.95 -5.48 19.42
N SER A 173 7.60 -6.27 18.39
CA SER A 173 8.51 -7.27 17.81
C SER A 173 9.52 -6.53 16.94
N GLY A 174 10.81 -6.54 17.29
CA GLY A 174 11.87 -5.71 16.68
C GLY A 174 12.12 -5.84 15.16
N ASN A 175 11.23 -6.48 14.40
CA ASN A 175 11.27 -6.68 12.95
C ASN A 175 10.20 -5.89 12.18
N SER A 176 9.39 -5.07 12.86
CA SER A 176 8.16 -4.51 12.26
C SER A 176 8.38 -3.26 11.40
N ALA A 177 9.60 -2.72 11.34
CA ALA A 177 9.94 -1.51 10.57
C ALA A 177 8.91 -0.36 10.78
N GLY A 178 8.37 -0.25 12.00
CA GLY A 178 7.36 0.75 12.35
C GLY A 178 5.99 0.57 11.70
N PHE A 179 5.64 -0.60 11.13
CA PHE A 179 4.36 -0.84 10.47
C PHE A 179 3.75 -2.20 10.86
N TYR A 180 2.44 -2.19 11.13
CA TYR A 180 1.65 -3.39 11.35
C TYR A 180 0.31 -3.28 10.63
N ALA A 181 -0.10 -4.36 9.95
CA ALA A 181 -1.42 -4.54 9.38
C ALA A 181 -1.92 -5.96 9.60
N GLY A 182 -3.13 -6.09 10.13
CA GLY A 182 -3.70 -7.38 10.49
C GLY A 182 -5.17 -7.30 10.81
N GLY A 183 -5.76 -8.42 11.20
CA GLY A 183 -7.15 -8.45 11.59
C GLY A 183 -7.46 -9.50 12.63
N PHE A 184 -8.38 -9.17 13.51
CA PHE A 184 -8.93 -10.08 14.51
C PHE A 184 -10.43 -10.22 14.28
N GLN A 185 -10.85 -11.44 13.90
CA GLN A 185 -12.23 -11.78 13.57
C GLN A 185 -12.85 -10.85 12.50
N SER A 186 -13.64 -9.87 12.93
CA SER A 186 -14.39 -8.91 12.11
C SER A 186 -13.81 -7.50 12.15
N VAL A 187 -12.62 -7.30 12.72
CA VAL A 187 -11.96 -5.99 12.82
C VAL A 187 -10.60 -6.06 12.14
N TYR A 188 -10.39 -5.23 11.13
CA TYR A 188 -9.07 -4.99 10.52
C TYR A 188 -8.44 -3.78 11.20
N VAL A 189 -7.12 -3.83 11.38
CA VAL A 189 -6.34 -2.77 12.01
C VAL A 189 -5.05 -2.49 11.24
N LEU A 190 -4.59 -1.25 11.34
CA LEU A 190 -3.29 -0.82 10.90
C LEU A 190 -2.71 0.12 11.95
N GLY A 191 -1.44 -0.04 12.30
CA GLY A 191 -0.69 0.97 13.03
C GLY A 191 0.66 1.23 12.38
N GLN A 192 1.08 2.49 12.39
CA GLN A 192 2.33 2.89 11.77
C GLN A 192 2.98 4.06 12.49
N CYS A 193 4.30 4.01 12.61
CA CYS A 193 5.16 5.04 13.15
C CYS A 193 5.96 5.72 12.02
N GLU A 194 6.38 6.96 12.26
CA GLU A 194 7.41 7.65 11.50
C GLU A 194 8.73 6.89 11.67
N GLY A 195 9.51 6.76 10.59
CA GLY A 195 10.66 5.87 10.54
C GLY A 195 11.88 6.31 11.36
N ASP A 196 11.84 7.49 11.98
CA ASP A 196 12.87 8.00 12.90
C ASP A 196 12.59 7.67 14.37
N LEU A 197 11.38 7.20 14.71
CA LEU A 197 11.06 6.73 16.05
C LEU A 197 11.74 5.40 16.37
N ASP A 198 12.31 5.29 17.57
CA ASP A 198 12.73 3.99 18.08
C ASP A 198 11.53 3.09 18.43
N GLY A 199 11.78 1.79 18.63
CA GLY A 199 10.71 0.82 18.87
C GLY A 199 9.87 1.10 20.12
N GLY A 200 10.48 1.62 21.19
CA GLY A 200 9.78 1.98 22.43
C GLY A 200 8.92 3.22 22.24
N GLU A 201 9.46 4.27 21.61
CA GLU A 201 8.70 5.49 21.29
C GLU A 201 7.56 5.22 20.32
N CYS A 202 7.79 4.38 19.31
CA CYS A 202 6.78 3.94 18.36
C CYS A 202 5.61 3.24 19.07
N VAL A 203 5.91 2.26 19.94
CA VAL A 203 4.89 1.56 20.73
C VAL A 203 4.13 2.53 21.63
N ASN A 204 4.82 3.48 22.27
CA ASN A 204 4.17 4.49 23.10
C ASN A 204 3.24 5.41 22.28
N CYS A 205 3.68 5.87 21.12
CA CYS A 205 2.86 6.71 20.24
C CYS A 205 1.57 5.99 19.83
N VAL A 206 1.68 4.73 19.42
CA VAL A 206 0.53 3.92 19.00
C VAL A 206 -0.45 3.67 20.15
N LYS A 207 0.03 3.46 21.38
CA LYS A 207 -0.84 3.38 22.57
C LYS A 207 -1.64 4.68 22.78
N ASN A 208 -0.99 5.84 22.67
CA ASN A 208 -1.68 7.13 22.76
C ASN A 208 -2.73 7.32 21.65
N ALA A 209 -2.44 6.81 20.44
CA ALA A 209 -3.38 6.86 19.33
C ALA A 209 -4.59 5.94 19.56
N ILE A 210 -4.38 4.77 20.19
CA ILE A 210 -5.45 3.85 20.65
C ILE A 210 -6.34 4.54 21.69
N ASP A 211 -5.75 5.18 22.70
CA ASP A 211 -6.51 5.88 23.73
C ASP A 211 -7.32 7.04 23.13
N SER A 212 -6.72 7.79 22.22
CA SER A 212 -7.41 8.84 21.45
C SER A 212 -8.55 8.27 20.61
N ALA A 213 -8.41 7.09 20.01
CA ALA A 213 -9.52 6.46 19.27
C ALA A 213 -10.71 6.13 20.19
N LYS A 214 -10.43 5.69 21.42
CA LYS A 214 -11.45 5.34 22.42
C LYS A 214 -12.21 6.56 22.93
N SER A 215 -11.53 7.71 23.10
CA SER A 215 -12.19 8.95 23.51
C SER A 215 -12.89 9.66 22.33
N GLU A 216 -12.23 9.71 21.17
CA GLU A 216 -12.63 10.59 20.07
C GLU A 216 -13.58 9.95 19.06
N CYS A 217 -13.58 8.62 18.96
CA CYS A 217 -14.40 7.84 18.02
C CYS A 217 -15.11 6.65 18.72
N SER A 218 -15.47 6.79 20.00
CA SER A 218 -15.96 5.72 20.90
C SER A 218 -17.03 4.77 20.35
N SER A 219 -17.97 5.27 19.55
CA SER A 219 -19.10 4.49 19.00
C SER A 219 -18.94 4.17 17.51
N SER A 220 -17.80 4.51 16.93
CA SER A 220 -17.55 4.38 15.49
C SER A 220 -17.10 2.97 15.15
N ILE A 221 -17.61 2.41 14.05
CA ILE A 221 -17.19 1.08 13.59
C ILE A 221 -15.91 1.11 12.75
N SER A 222 -15.40 2.30 12.47
CA SER A 222 -14.09 2.53 11.86
C SER A 222 -13.52 3.84 12.36
N ALA A 223 -12.21 3.94 12.47
CA ALA A 223 -11.55 5.22 12.71
C ALA A 223 -10.17 5.27 12.06
N GLN A 224 -9.66 6.49 11.87
CA GLN A 224 -8.26 6.80 11.64
C GLN A 224 -7.87 7.90 12.61
N ILE A 225 -6.83 7.68 13.40
CA ILE A 225 -6.30 8.65 14.38
C ILE A 225 -4.85 8.95 14.00
N TYR A 226 -4.56 10.22 13.73
CA TYR A 226 -3.24 10.71 13.36
C TYR A 226 -2.66 11.54 14.50
N LEU A 227 -1.52 11.10 15.02
CA LEU A 227 -0.66 11.86 15.90
C LEU A 227 0.53 12.40 15.10
N GLN A 228 1.41 13.15 15.76
CA GLN A 228 2.56 13.80 15.11
C GLN A 228 3.45 12.79 14.37
N GLN A 229 3.80 11.68 15.02
CA GLN A 229 4.74 10.69 14.48
C GLN A 229 4.18 9.25 14.40
N CYS A 230 2.87 9.06 14.56
CA CYS A 230 2.24 7.77 14.29
C CYS A 230 0.76 7.93 13.94
N TYR A 231 0.17 6.87 13.39
CA TYR A 231 -1.27 6.77 13.25
C TYR A 231 -1.75 5.34 13.46
N ILE A 232 -3.02 5.21 13.82
CA ILE A 232 -3.74 3.94 13.77
C ILE A 232 -4.99 4.07 12.91
N SER A 233 -5.45 2.94 12.38
CA SER A 233 -6.78 2.82 11.82
C SER A 233 -7.41 1.48 12.18
N TYR A 234 -8.73 1.47 12.25
CA TYR A 234 -9.50 0.23 12.32
C TYR A 234 -10.73 0.31 11.44
N THR A 235 -11.21 -0.84 10.98
CA THR A 235 -12.45 -0.95 10.21
C THR A 235 -13.15 -2.26 10.51
N TYR A 236 -14.43 -2.18 10.86
CA TYR A 236 -15.30 -3.32 11.09
C TYR A 236 -15.86 -3.87 9.77
N TYR A 237 -15.75 -5.19 9.61
CA TYR A 237 -16.32 -5.95 8.49
C TYR A 237 -17.39 -6.92 9.03
N PRO A 238 -18.69 -6.67 8.76
CA PRO A 238 -19.77 -7.52 9.26
C PRO A 238 -19.62 -9.00 8.90
N ASN A 239 -19.03 -9.29 7.74
CA ASN A 239 -18.83 -10.65 7.21
C ASN A 239 -17.42 -11.20 7.50
N GLY A 240 -16.68 -10.60 8.43
CA GLY A 240 -15.29 -10.95 8.74
C GLY A 240 -14.28 -10.20 7.85
N VAL A 241 -13.04 -10.10 8.34
CA VAL A 241 -11.95 -9.44 7.60
C VAL A 241 -11.64 -10.24 6.33
N PRO A 242 -11.55 -9.58 5.15
CA PRO A 242 -11.16 -10.22 3.90
C PRO A 242 -9.85 -11.02 4.01
N ASN A 243 -9.79 -12.21 3.40
CA ASN A 243 -8.62 -13.10 3.55
C ASN A 243 -7.29 -12.50 3.05
N ASN A 244 -7.33 -11.60 2.06
CA ASN A 244 -6.15 -10.87 1.56
C ASN A 244 -5.61 -9.82 2.55
N GLN A 245 -6.30 -9.57 3.66
CA GLN A 245 -5.95 -8.59 4.69
C GLN A 245 -5.58 -9.21 6.05
N LYS A 246 -5.69 -10.54 6.20
CA LYS A 246 -5.49 -11.22 7.49
C LYS A 246 -4.04 -11.29 7.98
N SER A 247 -3.04 -11.05 7.13
CA SER A 247 -1.64 -10.98 7.55
C SER A 247 -0.81 -10.26 6.49
N LEU A 248 -0.58 -8.96 6.68
CA LEU A 248 0.54 -8.24 6.07
C LEU A 248 1.52 -7.86 7.18
N SER A 249 2.18 -8.87 7.74
CA SER A 249 3.41 -8.68 8.49
C SER A 249 4.52 -8.31 7.50
N SER A 250 5.42 -7.39 7.86
CA SER A 250 6.52 -6.94 7.00
C SER A 250 7.24 -8.15 6.36
N SER A 251 7.37 -8.10 5.02
CA SER A 251 8.20 -9.05 4.29
C SER A 251 9.67 -8.73 4.57
N GLY A 252 10.22 -9.35 5.61
CA GLY A 252 11.64 -9.65 5.71
C GLY A 252 11.94 -10.94 4.93
N THR A 253 12.51 -10.80 3.74
CA THR A 253 13.15 -11.87 2.95
C THR A 253 12.23 -12.94 2.35
N GLY A 254 11.56 -12.58 1.26
CA GLY A 254 11.16 -13.57 0.25
C GLY A 254 12.37 -14.16 -0.47
N ARG A 255 12.76 -15.39 -0.12
CA ARG A 255 13.17 -16.38 -1.13
C ARG A 255 12.00 -17.31 -1.37
N ASN A 256 11.04 -16.86 -2.19
CA ASN A 256 10.03 -17.72 -2.81
C ASN A 256 9.73 -17.25 -4.23
N THR A 257 10.78 -17.06 -5.05
CA THR A 257 10.64 -16.90 -6.50
C THR A 257 10.71 -18.25 -7.23
N GLN A 258 10.17 -19.32 -6.62
CA GLN A 258 10.26 -20.65 -7.22
C GLN A 258 9.11 -21.59 -6.84
N LYS A 259 7.84 -21.13 -6.89
CA LYS A 259 6.70 -22.07 -6.93
C LYS A 259 5.60 -21.74 -7.94
N THR A 260 5.59 -20.54 -8.54
CA THR A 260 4.59 -20.21 -9.59
C THR A 260 5.06 -20.56 -11.01
N VAL A 261 6.38 -20.62 -11.26
CA VAL A 261 6.93 -21.03 -12.58
C VAL A 261 6.90 -22.54 -12.79
N ALA A 262 6.84 -23.34 -11.72
CA ALA A 262 6.82 -24.81 -11.79
C ALA A 262 5.50 -25.38 -12.35
N ILE A 263 4.38 -24.67 -12.17
CA ILE A 263 3.07 -25.15 -12.64
C ILE A 263 2.95 -24.98 -14.16
N VAL A 264 3.50 -23.88 -14.70
CA VAL A 264 3.42 -23.57 -16.14
C VAL A 264 4.42 -24.41 -16.96
N LEU A 265 5.60 -24.69 -16.42
CA LEU A 265 6.57 -25.59 -17.09
C LEU A 265 6.23 -27.08 -16.91
N GLY A 266 5.61 -27.47 -15.80
CA GLY A 266 5.16 -28.83 -15.55
C GLY A 266 4.01 -29.28 -16.46
N GLY A 267 3.13 -28.34 -16.86
CA GLY A 267 2.03 -28.62 -17.79
C GLY A 267 2.50 -28.99 -19.20
N LEU A 268 3.57 -28.36 -19.71
CA LEU A 268 4.11 -28.63 -21.03
C LEU A 268 4.86 -29.98 -21.11
N VAL A 269 5.63 -30.34 -20.07
CA VAL A 269 6.33 -31.63 -20.01
C VAL A 269 5.35 -32.78 -19.76
N GLY A 270 4.34 -32.56 -18.90
CA GLY A 270 3.29 -33.54 -18.62
C GLY A 270 2.42 -33.87 -19.83
N ALA A 271 2.01 -32.86 -20.60
CA ALA A 271 1.23 -33.07 -21.83
C ALA A 271 2.04 -33.81 -22.91
N GLY A 272 3.35 -33.52 -23.03
CA GLY A 272 4.25 -34.21 -23.95
C GLY A 272 4.41 -35.71 -23.62
N LEU A 273 4.60 -36.05 -22.34
CA LEU A 273 4.71 -37.45 -21.90
C LEU A 273 3.40 -38.23 -22.09
N VAL A 274 2.25 -37.61 -21.83
CA VAL A 274 0.93 -38.25 -22.06
C VAL A 274 0.70 -38.49 -23.55
N MET A 275 1.02 -37.53 -24.42
CA MET A 275 0.95 -37.71 -25.87
C MET A 275 1.88 -38.83 -26.37
N ALA A 276 3.12 -38.89 -25.88
CA ALA A 276 4.05 -39.96 -26.24
C ALA A 276 3.54 -41.34 -25.82
N CYS A 277 3.00 -41.47 -24.59
CA CYS A 277 2.40 -42.71 -24.10
C CYS A 277 1.18 -43.15 -24.93
N LEU A 278 0.31 -42.20 -25.34
CA LEU A 278 -0.85 -42.50 -26.20
C LEU A 278 -0.43 -42.94 -27.61
N LEU A 279 0.62 -42.35 -28.17
CA LEU A 279 1.17 -42.75 -29.47
C LEU A 279 1.84 -44.14 -29.42
N PHE A 280 2.56 -44.45 -28.34
CA PHE A 280 3.13 -45.79 -28.11
C PHE A 280 2.05 -46.86 -27.89
N ALA A 281 0.99 -46.56 -27.14
CA ALA A 281 -0.14 -47.46 -26.99
C ALA A 281 -0.79 -47.74 -28.35
N ARG A 282 -1.05 -46.71 -29.16
CA ARG A 282 -1.63 -46.88 -30.50
C ARG A 282 -0.75 -47.70 -31.45
N SER A 283 0.57 -47.57 -31.40
CA SER A 283 1.48 -48.37 -32.24
C SER A 283 1.56 -49.83 -31.79
N ALA A 284 1.48 -50.09 -30.48
CA ALA A 284 1.41 -51.45 -29.92
C ALA A 284 0.09 -52.16 -30.29
N PHE A 285 -1.04 -51.45 -30.32
CA PHE A 285 -2.32 -51.99 -30.76
C PHE A 285 -2.40 -52.19 -32.29
N LYS A 286 -1.73 -51.35 -33.10
CA LYS A 286 -1.63 -51.57 -34.56
C LYS A 286 -0.79 -52.80 -34.93
N LYS A 287 0.17 -53.22 -34.10
CA LYS A 287 0.95 -54.44 -34.36
C LYS A 287 0.20 -55.75 -34.11
N LYS A 288 -0.98 -55.72 -33.47
CA LYS A 288 -1.77 -56.94 -33.18
C LYS A 288 -2.91 -57.24 -34.16
N THR A 289 -3.02 -56.50 -35.27
CA THR A 289 -4.11 -56.71 -36.26
C THR A 289 -3.66 -57.27 -37.61
N HIS A 290 -2.47 -57.89 -37.70
CA HIS A 290 -2.05 -58.63 -38.90
C HIS A 290 -1.33 -59.94 -38.56
N THR A 291 -2.03 -60.88 -37.92
CA THR A 291 -1.79 -62.31 -38.20
C THR A 291 -3.06 -63.07 -37.83
N TYR A 292 -3.82 -63.52 -38.83
CA TYR A 292 -4.53 -64.80 -38.91
C TYR A 292 -5.50 -64.77 -40.11
N LYS A 293 -5.11 -65.36 -41.25
CA LYS A 293 -5.87 -66.44 -41.90
C LYS A 293 -5.20 -66.98 -43.18
N TYR A 294 -5.52 -68.26 -43.43
CA TYR A 294 -5.11 -69.24 -44.45
C TYR A 294 -3.83 -70.02 -44.11
N GLY A 295 -3.80 -71.35 -44.06
CA GLY A 295 -4.78 -72.39 -44.39
C GLY A 295 -4.01 -73.61 -44.93
N GLY A 296 -4.30 -74.81 -44.42
CA GLY A 296 -3.65 -76.07 -44.79
C GLY A 296 -3.75 -77.09 -43.68
#